data_AF-A0A258BI91-F1
#
_entry.id   AF-A0A258BI91-F1
#
_cell.length_a   1.000
_cell.length_b   1.000
_cell.length_c   1.000
_cell.angle_alpha   90.00
_cell.angle_beta   90.00
_cell.angle_gamma   90.00
#
_symmetry.space_group_name_H-M   'P 1'
#
loop_
_entity.id
_entity.type
_entity.pdbx_description
1 polymer ?
#
loop_
_entity_poly.entity_id
_entity_poly.type
_entity_poly.pdbx_seq_one_letter_code
_entity_poly.pdbx_strand_id
1 'polypeptide(L)'
;MTLALHVYRVLTSALSPFLGFVLSARVSKGKEDFSRLHERMAKRLPVLRTGSSLIWLHGASVGESRLLLELGNRLLDERPDLMLLFTSQTQTSARLIGP
;
A
#
# COMPACT_ATOMS: atom_id res chain seq x y z
N MET A 1 12.90 -19.48 -15.55
CA MET A 1 11.79 -18.54 -15.79
C MET A 1 11.13 -18.91 -17.11
N THR A 2 9.81 -19.05 -17.16
CA THR A 2 9.10 -19.34 -18.42
C THR A 2 9.15 -18.13 -19.35
N LEU A 3 9.12 -18.36 -20.67
CA LEU A 3 9.06 -17.30 -21.68
C LEU A 3 7.88 -16.34 -21.41
N ALA A 4 6.73 -16.89 -21.02
CA ALA A 4 5.54 -16.14 -20.64
C ALA A 4 5.81 -15.14 -19.51
N LEU A 5 6.54 -15.54 -18.45
CA LEU A 5 6.87 -14.64 -17.36
C LEU A 5 7.84 -13.53 -17.80
N HIS A 6 8.76 -13.84 -18.70
CA HIS A 6 9.71 -12.86 -19.23
C HIS A 6 8.98 -11.78 -20.04
N VAL A 7 8.10 -12.21 -20.96
CA VAL A 7 7.25 -11.31 -21.76
C VAL A 7 6.35 -10.46 -20.85
N TYR A 8 5.69 -11.07 -19.86
CA TYR A 8 4.86 -10.36 -18.89
C TYR A 8 5.65 -9.23 -18.20
N ARG A 9 6.83 -9.53 -17.65
CA ARG A 9 7.66 -8.55 -16.93
C ARG A 9 8.11 -7.40 -17.82
N VAL A 10 8.52 -7.69 -19.05
CA VAL A 10 8.95 -6.66 -20.02
C VAL A 10 7.79 -5.75 -20.36
N LEU A 11 6.63 -6.31 -20.72
CA LEU A 11 5.44 -5.53 -21.04
C LEU A 11 4.96 -4.67 -19.86
N THR A 12 4.87 -5.23 -18.65
CA THR A 12 4.44 -4.47 -17.47
C THR A 12 5.44 -3.36 -17.10
N SER A 13 6.74 -3.61 -17.28
CA SER A 13 7.77 -2.59 -17.01
C SER A 13 7.72 -1.47 -18.06
N ALA A 14 7.57 -1.81 -19.34
CA ALA A 14 7.42 -0.83 -20.43
C ALA A 14 6.15 0.03 -20.28
N LEU A 15 5.07 -0.55 -19.72
CA LEU A 15 3.81 0.16 -19.48
C LEU A 15 3.78 0.96 -18.16
N SER A 16 4.71 0.71 -17.24
CA SER A 16 4.79 1.40 -15.95
C SER A 16 4.78 2.95 -16.01
N PRO A 17 5.43 3.65 -16.96
CA PRO A 17 5.35 5.11 -17.04
C PRO A 17 3.91 5.63 -17.29
N PHE A 18 3.04 4.82 -17.90
CA PHE A 18 1.64 5.18 -18.15
C PHE A 18 0.73 4.99 -16.92
N LEU A 19 1.25 4.39 -15.85
CA LEU A 19 0.46 4.09 -14.65
C LEU A 19 -0.13 5.35 -14.01
N GLY A 20 0.58 6.49 -14.09
CA GLY A 20 0.08 7.79 -13.61
C GLY A 20 -1.23 8.20 -14.29
N PHE A 21 -1.33 8.04 -15.61
CA PHE A 21 -2.56 8.34 -16.35
C PHE A 21 -3.72 7.42 -15.95
N VAL A 22 -3.44 6.13 -15.78
CA VAL A 22 -4.44 5.14 -15.34
C VAL A 22 -4.96 5.49 -13.95
N LEU A 23 -4.08 5.87 -13.02
CA LEU A 23 -4.46 6.26 -11.67
C LEU A 23 -5.29 7.56 -11.68
N SER A 24 -4.89 8.57 -12.45
CA SER A 24 -5.66 9.81 -12.61
C SER A 24 -7.07 9.56 -13.17
N ALA A 25 -7.20 8.66 -14.15
CA ALA A 25 -8.50 8.25 -14.68
C ALA A 25 -9.35 7.44 -13.69
N ARG A 26 -8.73 6.79 -12.70
CA ARG A 26 -9.46 6.12 -11.61
C ARG A 26 -9.89 7.09 -10.52
N VAL A 27 -9.09 8.12 -10.23
CA VAL A 27 -9.48 9.22 -9.35
C VAL A 27 -10.73 9.92 -9.88
N SER A 28 -10.78 10.25 -11.17
CA SER A 28 -11.97 10.90 -11.76
C SER A 28 -13.24 10.03 -11.69
N LYS A 29 -13.08 8.71 -11.59
CA LYS A 29 -14.17 7.74 -11.39
C LYS A 29 -14.48 7.46 -9.92
N GLY A 30 -13.86 8.18 -8.99
CA GLY A 30 -14.02 7.99 -7.54
C GLY A 30 -13.47 6.65 -7.02
N LYS A 31 -12.61 5.96 -7.78
CA LYS A 31 -12.04 4.65 -7.41
C LYS A 31 -10.72 4.76 -6.65
N GLU A 32 -10.06 5.91 -6.68
CA GLU A 32 -8.86 6.21 -5.90
C GLU A 32 -8.99 7.58 -5.22
N ASP A 33 -8.23 7.81 -4.16
CA ASP A 33 -8.09 9.12 -3.54
C ASP A 33 -6.91 9.87 -4.16
N PHE A 34 -7.15 11.11 -4.59
CA PHE A 34 -6.14 11.96 -5.21
C PHE A 34 -4.99 12.29 -4.26
N SER A 35 -5.29 12.57 -2.98
CA SER A 35 -4.28 12.94 -1.99
C SER A 35 -3.29 11.80 -1.72
N ARG A 36 -3.77 10.56 -1.85
CA ARG A 36 -3.04 9.32 -1.52
C ARG A 36 -2.48 8.58 -2.74
N LEU A 37 -2.57 9.17 -3.93
CA LEU A 37 -2.10 8.55 -5.17
C LEU A 37 -0.60 8.22 -5.13
N HIS A 38 0.17 8.97 -4.34
CA HIS A 38 1.59 8.69 -4.09
C HIS A 38 1.83 7.34 -3.42
N GLU A 39 0.93 6.87 -2.55
CA GLU A 39 1.03 5.56 -1.90
C GLU A 39 0.95 4.42 -2.92
N ARG A 40 0.10 4.55 -3.96
CA ARG A 40 0.00 3.58 -5.06
C ARG A 40 1.30 3.44 -5.84
N MET A 41 2.12 4.49 -5.85
CA MET A 41 3.43 4.51 -6.52
C MET A 41 4.59 4.24 -5.55
N ALA A 42 4.30 3.90 -4.29
CA ALA A 42 5.29 3.82 -3.20
C ALA A 42 6.19 5.07 -3.10
N LYS A 43 5.63 6.24 -3.41
CA LYS A 43 6.31 7.53 -3.35
C LYS A 43 5.97 8.24 -2.04
N ARG A 44 6.90 9.05 -1.54
CA ARG A 44 6.73 9.88 -0.33
C ARG A 44 6.36 9.06 0.92
N LEU A 45 6.78 7.79 0.97
CA LEU A 45 6.63 6.97 2.16
C LEU A 45 7.62 7.42 3.25
N PRO A 46 7.27 7.26 4.53
CA PRO A 46 8.21 7.51 5.62
C PRO A 46 9.50 6.70 5.45
N VAL A 47 10.63 7.31 5.79
CA VAL A 47 11.93 6.63 5.76
C VAL A 47 11.93 5.52 6.81
N LEU A 48 12.38 4.32 6.42
CA LEU A 48 12.57 3.21 7.34
C LEU A 48 13.56 3.62 8.43
N ARG A 49 13.16 3.47 9.70
CA ARG A 49 14.07 3.73 10.82
C ARG A 49 15.16 2.67 10.80
N THR A 50 16.42 3.11 10.84
CA THR A 50 17.56 2.20 10.91
C THR A 50 17.47 1.35 12.17
N GLY A 51 17.52 0.02 12.01
CA GLY A 51 17.41 -0.93 13.12
C GLY A 51 15.98 -1.32 13.52
N SER A 52 14.93 -0.70 12.96
CA SER A 52 13.55 -1.15 13.20
C SER A 52 13.22 -2.40 12.39
N SER A 53 12.52 -3.35 13.00
CA SER A 53 11.97 -4.50 12.28
C SER A 53 10.67 -4.10 11.59
N LEU A 54 10.63 -4.24 10.26
CA LEU A 54 9.47 -3.91 9.44
C LEU A 54 8.48 -5.07 9.41
N ILE A 55 7.25 -4.83 9.86
CA ILE A 55 6.14 -5.78 9.70
C ILE A 55 5.16 -5.21 8.69
N TRP A 56 4.83 -6.01 7.67
CA TRP A 56 3.82 -5.66 6.68
C TRP A 56 2.47 -6.27 7.06
N LEU A 57 1.47 -5.40 7.22
CA LEU A 57 0.09 -5.75 7.53
C LEU A 57 -0.79 -5.41 6.32
N HIS A 58 -1.46 -6.42 5.75
CA HIS A 58 -2.31 -6.26 4.58
C HIS A 58 -3.77 -6.58 4.91
N GLY A 59 -4.65 -5.58 4.81
CA GLY A 59 -6.10 -5.77 4.95
C GLY A 59 -6.80 -5.82 3.60
N ALA A 60 -7.35 -6.97 3.22
CA ALA A 60 -8.10 -7.13 1.99
C ALA A 60 -9.56 -6.63 2.12
N SER A 61 -10.08 -6.57 3.35
CA SER A 61 -11.43 -6.10 3.67
C SER A 61 -11.46 -5.03 4.77
N VAL A 62 -12.60 -4.36 4.94
CA VAL A 62 -12.81 -3.37 6.02
C VAL A 62 -12.67 -4.00 7.41
N GLY A 63 -13.18 -5.23 7.59
CA GLY A 63 -13.10 -5.95 8.86
C GLY A 63 -11.67 -6.33 9.21
N GLU A 64 -10.92 -6.86 8.24
CA GLU A 64 -9.50 -7.19 8.42
C GLU A 64 -8.66 -5.95 8.69
N SER A 65 -8.88 -4.85 7.97
CA SER A 65 -8.16 -3.60 8.23
C SER A 65 -8.35 -3.10 9.66
N ARG A 66 -9.57 -3.21 10.22
CA ARG A 66 -9.81 -2.87 11.63
C ARG A 66 -9.09 -3.79 12.60
N LEU A 67 -9.16 -5.09 12.37
CA LEU A 67 -8.47 -6.07 13.20
C LEU A 67 -6.96 -5.85 13.18
N LEU A 68 -6.39 -5.59 12.00
CA LEU A 68 -4.97 -5.35 11.84
C LEU A 68 -4.54 -4.03 12.49
N LEU A 69 -5.35 -2.97 12.42
CA LEU A 69 -5.06 -1.70 13.11
C LEU A 69 -4.94 -1.90 14.62
N GLU A 70 -5.90 -2.62 15.21
CA GLU A 70 -5.86 -2.95 16.63
C GLU A 70 -4.63 -3.80 17.00
N LEU A 71 -4.34 -4.83 16.20
CA LEU A 71 -3.14 -5.65 16.36
C LEU A 71 -1.87 -4.81 16.26
N GLY A 72 -1.80 -3.91 15.28
CA GLY A 72 -0.65 -3.03 15.05
C GLY A 72 -0.39 -2.10 16.22
N ASN A 73 -1.44 -1.50 16.78
CA ASN A 73 -1.32 -0.66 17.97
C ASN A 73 -0.74 -1.45 19.15
N ARG A 74 -1.29 -2.64 19.44
CA ARG A 74 -0.78 -3.50 20.52
C ARG A 74 0.67 -3.95 20.30
N LEU A 75 1.03 -4.27 19.05
CA LEU A 75 2.40 -4.63 18.71
C LEU A 75 3.37 -3.47 18.96
N LEU A 76 2.97 -2.24 18.65
CA LEU A 76 3.79 -1.05 18.92
C LEU A 76 3.88 -0.74 20.43
N ASP A 77 2.82 -1.02 21.19
CA ASP A 77 2.82 -0.88 22.65
C ASP A 77 3.81 -1.87 23.31
N GLU A 78 3.83 -3.12 22.84
CA GLU A 78 4.76 -4.15 23.36
C GLU A 78 6.18 -4.02 22.80
N ARG A 79 6.32 -3.56 21.56
CA ARG A 79 7.59 -3.48 20.82
C ARG A 79 7.69 -2.14 20.07
N PRO A 80 8.08 -1.06 20.76
CA PRO A 80 8.23 0.27 20.15
C PRO A 80 9.33 0.36 19.08
N ASP A 81 10.18 -0.66 18.96
CA ASP A 81 11.21 -0.80 17.93
C ASP A 81 10.67 -1.26 16.57
N LEU A 82 9.41 -1.68 16.50
CA LEU A 82 8.77 -2.10 15.24
C LEU A 82 8.40 -0.91 14.36
N MET A 83 8.44 -1.13 13.06
CA MET A 83 7.82 -0.26 12.06
C MET A 83 6.75 -1.06 11.33
N LEU A 84 5.53 -0.53 11.26
CA LEU A 84 4.40 -1.20 10.61
C LEU A 84 4.13 -0.54 9.26
N LEU A 85 4.17 -1.33 8.18
CA LEU A 85 3.66 -0.94 6.88
C LEU A 85 2.24 -1.48 6.75
N PHE A 86 1.26 -0.60 6.62
CA PHE A 86 -0.12 -1.00 6.35
C PHE A 86 -0.44 -0.82 4.86
N THR A 87 -1.05 -1.84 4.24
CA THR A 87 -1.64 -1.71 2.92
C THR A 87 -3.10 -2.18 2.94
N SER A 88 -3.93 -1.55 2.10
CA SER A 88 -5.35 -1.90 1.99
C SER A 88 -5.85 -1.85 0.55
N GLN A 89 -6.93 -2.57 0.27
CA GLN A 89 -7.48 -2.68 -1.08
C GLN A 89 -8.60 -1.68 -1.37
N THR A 90 -9.38 -1.29 -0.35
CA THR A 90 -10.56 -0.43 -0.51
C THR A 90 -10.30 0.97 0.02
N GLN A 91 -10.96 1.98 -0.56
CA GLN A 91 -10.91 3.34 -0.02
C GLN A 91 -11.47 3.42 1.41
N THR A 92 -12.52 2.64 1.70
CA THR A 92 -13.12 2.58 3.03
C THR A 92 -12.11 2.10 4.06
N SER A 93 -11.38 1.01 3.77
CA SER A 93 -10.27 0.54 4.60
C SER A 93 -9.17 1.59 4.74
N ALA A 94 -8.77 2.23 3.64
CA ALA A 94 -7.71 3.23 3.65
C ALA A 94 -8.05 4.40 4.59
N ARG A 95 -9.29 4.91 4.54
CA ARG A 95 -9.78 5.99 5.43
C ARG A 95 -9.81 5.60 6.91
N LEU A 96 -9.93 4.31 7.23
CA LEU A 96 -9.87 3.84 8.62
C LEU A 96 -8.44 3.85 9.17
N ILE A 97 -7.44 3.61 8.31
CA ILE A 97 -6.03 3.54 8.71
C ILE A 97 -5.43 4.93 8.91
N GLY A 98 -5.90 5.92 8.15
CA GLY A 98 -5.49 7.31 8.28
C GLY A 98 -5.94 8.17 7.10
N PRO A 99 -5.89 9.51 7.24
CA PRO A 99 -6.12 10.44 6.14
C PRO A 99 -5.07 10.30 5.03
#